data_AF-A0A0C2VFW9-F1
#
_entry.id   AF-A0A0C2VFW9-F1
#
_cell.length_a   1.000
_cell.length_b   1.000
_cell.length_c   1.000
_cell.angle_alpha   90.00
_cell.angle_beta   90.00
_cell.angle_gamma   90.00
#
_symmetry.space_group_name_H-M   'P 1'
#
loop_
_entity.id
_entity.type
_entity.pdbx_description
1 polymer ?
#
loop_
_entity_poly.entity_id
_entity_poly.type
_entity_poly.pdbx_seq_one_letter_code
_entity_poly.pdbx_strand_id
1 'polypeptide(L)' 'MIISASKQGDWVKILQFYIDGFRDMKVGKSLWIIIIIKFVIFFVIMKTLFFPNFMKENFSNDTERANYVLQTLTNKEK' A
#
# COMPACT_ATOMS: atom_id res chain seq x y z
N MET A 1 -2.89 13.90 49.45
CA MET A 1 -3.60 13.96 48.15
C MET A 1 -3.40 15.35 47.59
N ILE A 2 -2.52 15.57 46.59
CA ILE A 2 -2.70 16.51 45.46
C ILE A 2 -1.71 16.10 44.33
N ILE A 3 -2.28 15.38 43.36
CA ILE A 3 -2.15 15.49 41.89
C ILE A 3 -0.74 15.74 41.30
N SER A 4 -0.29 14.72 40.56
CA SER A 4 0.88 14.68 39.66
C SER A 4 0.85 15.79 38.61
N ALA A 5 1.85 16.67 38.63
CA ALA A 5 2.17 17.54 37.52
C ALA A 5 2.96 16.71 36.47
N SER A 6 2.26 16.19 35.46
CA SER A 6 2.94 15.55 34.34
C SER A 6 3.72 16.61 33.57
N LYS A 7 5.06 16.50 33.59
CA LYS A 7 5.95 17.24 32.71
C LYS A 7 5.73 16.71 31.30
N GLN A 8 4.69 17.19 30.63
CA GLN A 8 4.39 16.84 29.26
C GLN A 8 5.60 17.28 28.42
N GLY A 9 6.37 16.32 27.90
CA GLY A 9 7.53 16.63 27.07
C GLY A 9 7.11 17.49 25.90
N ASP A 10 7.92 18.49 25.54
CA ASP A 10 7.56 19.49 24.52
C ASP A 10 7.14 18.86 23.18
N TRP A 11 7.67 17.67 22.88
CA TRP A 11 7.27 16.81 21.77
C TRP A 11 5.79 16.43 21.73
N VAL A 12 5.17 16.20 22.89
CA VAL A 12 3.74 15.87 22.99
C VAL A 12 2.88 17.05 22.52
N LYS A 13 3.27 18.27 22.87
CA LYS A 13 2.57 19.49 22.44
C LYS A 13 2.70 19.72 20.93
N ILE A 14 3.88 19.45 20.38
CA ILE A 14 4.15 19.58 18.94
C ILE A 14 3.32 18.56 18.15
N LEU A 15 3.27 17.30 18.62
CA LEU A 15 2.43 16.26 18.01
C LEU A 15 0.94 16.62 18.10
N GLN A 16 0.48 17.08 19.26
CA GLN A 16 -0.91 17.47 19.45
C GLN A 16 -1.30 18.65 18.56
N PHE A 17 -0.44 19.66 18.43
CA PHE A 17 -0.65 20.78 17.50
C PHE A 17 -0.76 20.31 16.03
N TYR A 18 0.10 19.38 15.60
CA TYR A 18 0.03 18.83 14.24
C TYR A 18 -1.26 18.02 14.00
N ILE A 19 -1.65 17.19 14.97
CA ILE A 19 -2.87 16.39 14.90
C ILE A 19 -4.11 17.29 14.90
N ASP A 20 -4.17 18.28 15.79
CA ASP A 20 -5.28 19.21 15.90
C ASP A 20 -5.39 20.10 14.65
N GLY A 21 -4.27 20.63 14.16
CA GLY A 21 -4.22 21.39 12.92
C GLY A 21 -4.65 20.57 11.71
N PHE A 22 -4.15 19.34 11.58
CA PHE A 22 -4.54 18.44 10.49
C PHE A 22 -6.03 18.03 10.56
N ARG A 23 -6.58 17.89 11.78
CA ARG A 23 -7.99 17.55 12.00
C ARG A 23 -8.93 18.71 11.64
N ASP A 24 -8.57 19.95 11.91
CA ASP A 24 -9.40 21.12 11.58
C ASP A 24 -9.26 21.57 10.11
N MET A 25 -8.22 21.11 9.40
CA MET A 25 -8.01 21.47 8.00
C MET A 25 -8.82 20.62 7.03
N LYS A 26 -9.74 21.26 6.30
CA LYS A 26 -10.48 20.63 5.18
C LYS A 26 -9.57 20.32 3.98
N VAL A 27 -8.64 21.23 3.67
CA VAL A 27 -7.74 21.11 2.51
C VAL A 27 -6.74 19.94 2.69
N GLY A 28 -6.16 19.79 3.88
CA GLY A 28 -5.20 18.72 4.18
C GLY A 28 -5.81 17.32 4.04
N LYS A 29 -7.04 17.14 4.52
CA LYS A 29 -7.81 15.90 4.35
C LYS A 29 -8.10 15.60 2.88
N SER A 30 -8.55 16.59 2.12
CA SER A 30 -8.78 16.44 0.68
C SER A 30 -7.50 16.03 -0.06
N LEU A 31 -6.37 16.65 0.28
CA LEU A 31 -5.09 16.32 -0.35
C LEU A 31 -4.63 14.89 -0.01
N TRP A 32 -4.80 14.47 1.25
CA TRP A 32 -4.52 13.10 1.67
C TRP A 32 -5.37 12.08 0.93
N ILE A 33 -6.66 12.36 0.72
CA ILE A 33 -7.55 11.52 -0.08
C ILE A 33 -7.02 11.42 -1.52
N ILE A 34 -6.61 12.53 -2.13
CA ILE A 34 -6.03 12.54 -3.48
C ILE A 34 -4.76 11.68 -3.55
N ILE A 35 -3.88 11.78 -2.54
CA ILE A 35 -2.66 10.97 -2.46
C ILE A 35 -2.99 9.47 -2.37
N ILE A 36 -3.93 9.09 -1.49
CA ILE A 36 -4.38 7.69 -1.35
C ILE A 36 -4.95 7.17 -2.67
N ILE A 37 -5.86 7.92 -3.29
CA ILE A 37 -6.48 7.54 -4.57
C ILE A 37 -5.39 7.35 -5.63
N LYS A 38 -4.47 8.30 -5.75
CA LYS A 38 -3.38 8.23 -6.72
C LYS A 38 -2.47 7.03 -6.47
N PHE A 39 -2.20 6.71 -5.21
CA PHE A 39 -1.39 5.55 -4.83
C PHE A 39 -2.08 4.23 -5.20
N VAL A 40 -3.39 4.12 -4.94
CA VAL A 40 -4.19 2.96 -5.35
C VAL A 40 -4.23 2.83 -6.87
N ILE A 41 -4.45 3.92 -7.60
CA ILE A 41 -4.46 3.94 -9.07
C ILE A 41 -3.10 3.49 -9.62
N PHE A 42 -2.00 4.03 -9.11
CA PHE A 42 -0.66 3.63 -9.52
C PHE A 42 -0.42 2.15 -9.26
N PHE A 43 -0.83 1.64 -8.10
CA PHE A 43 -0.74 0.22 -7.77
C PHE A 43 -1.56 -0.67 -8.72
N VAL A 44 -2.78 -0.25 -9.08
CA VAL A 44 -3.64 -1.00 -10.02
C VAL A 44 -3.07 -0.98 -11.44
N ILE A 45 -2.57 0.16 -11.92
CA ILE A 45 -1.93 0.27 -13.23
C ILE A 45 -0.69 -0.61 -13.28
N MET A 46 0.19 -0.50 -12.28
CA MET A 46 1.39 -1.30 -12.18
C MET A 46 1.04 -2.80 -12.10
N LYS A 47 0.03 -3.18 -11.30
CA LYS A 47 -0.44 -4.57 -11.26
C LYS A 47 -0.95 -5.04 -12.62
N THR A 48 -1.79 -4.26 -13.29
CA THR A 48 -2.45 -4.66 -14.54
C THR A 48 -1.49 -4.70 -15.72
N LEU A 49 -0.53 -3.77 -15.78
CA LEU A 49 0.47 -3.71 -16.84
C LEU A 49 1.64 -4.68 -16.64
N PHE A 50 2.07 -4.91 -15.40
CA PHE A 50 3.18 -5.84 -15.11
C PHE A 50 2.71 -7.28 -14.86
N PHE A 51 1.45 -7.46 -14.48
CA PHE A 51 0.79 -8.75 -14.32
C PHE A 51 -0.57 -8.74 -15.01
N PRO A 52 -0.64 -8.54 -16.34
CA PRO A 52 -1.85 -8.87 -17.07
C PRO A 52 -2.14 -10.35 -16.83
N ASN A 53 -3.36 -10.80 -17.14
CA ASN A 53 -3.78 -12.20 -16.97
C ASN A 53 -3.02 -13.20 -17.87
N PHE A 54 -1.68 -13.13 -17.93
CA PHE A 54 -0.72 -14.05 -18.56
C PHE A 54 -1.00 -15.52 -18.26
N MET A 55 -1.79 -15.77 -17.22
CA MET A 55 -2.10 -17.08 -16.70
C MET A 55 -3.44 -17.62 -17.23
N LYS A 56 -4.42 -16.78 -17.59
CA LYS A 56 -5.78 -17.25 -17.95
C LYS A 56 -6.06 -17.41 -19.45
N GLU A 57 -5.26 -16.83 -20.33
CA GLU A 57 -5.60 -16.82 -21.77
C GLU A 57 -5.23 -18.11 -22.52
N ASN A 58 -4.40 -19.00 -21.96
CA ASN A 58 -3.90 -20.17 -22.71
C ASN A 58 -4.07 -21.54 -22.03
N PHE A 59 -4.56 -21.61 -20.78
CA PHE A 59 -4.68 -22.89 -20.06
C PHE A 59 -5.97 -22.97 -19.24
N SER A 60 -6.72 -24.05 -19.46
CA SER A 60 -8.00 -24.36 -18.82
C SER A 60 -7.86 -24.83 -17.36
N ASN A 61 -6.66 -25.19 -16.90
CA ASN A 61 -6.41 -25.72 -15.57
C ASN A 61 -5.17 -25.08 -14.91
N ASP A 62 -5.32 -24.53 -13.70
CA ASP A 62 -4.27 -23.79 -12.98
C ASP A 62 -3.07 -24.69 -12.58
N THR A 63 -3.30 -25.99 -12.36
CA THR A 63 -2.26 -26.98 -12.01
C THR A 63 -1.35 -27.33 -13.18
N GLU A 64 -1.89 -27.40 -14.40
CA GLU A 64 -1.14 -27.75 -15.61
C GLU A 64 -0.19 -26.62 -16.01
N ARG A 65 -0.63 -25.37 -15.82
CA ARG A 65 0.18 -24.17 -16.04
C ARG A 65 1.33 -24.04 -15.04
N ALA A 66 1.09 -24.35 -13.77
CA ALA A 66 2.14 -24.37 -12.75
C ALA A 66 3.24 -25.38 -13.11
N ASN A 67 2.85 -26.58 -13.56
CA ASN A 67 3.79 -27.61 -14.00
C ASN A 67 4.59 -27.21 -15.25
N TYR A 68 3.98 -26.52 -16.22
CA TYR A 68 4.69 -26.02 -17.42
C TYR A 68 5.74 -24.94 -17.10
N VAL A 69 5.41 -24.01 -16.21
CA VAL A 69 6.36 -22.97 -15.75
C VAL A 69 7.49 -23.59 -14.93
N LEU A 70 7.17 -24.56 -14.04
CA LEU A 70 8.17 -25.30 -13.28
C LEU A 70 9.11 -26.09 -14.19
N GLN A 71 8.58 -26.76 -15.22
CA GLN A 71 9.43 -27.41 -16.23
C GLN A 71 10.30 -26.39 -16.98
N THR A 72 9.75 -25.25 -17.42
CA THR A 72 10.53 -24.24 -18.15
C THR A 72 11.67 -23.64 -17.30
N LEU A 73 11.45 -23.45 -15.99
CA LEU A 73 12.48 -22.93 -15.07
C LEU A 73 13.50 -23.99 -14.64
N THR A 74 13.09 -25.25 -14.53
CA THR A 74 13.96 -26.37 -14.15
C THR A 74 14.78 -26.88 -15.34
N ASN A 75 14.20 -26.83 -16.55
CA ASN A 75 14.80 -27.30 -17.80
C ASN A 75 15.51 -26.18 -18.56
N LYS A 76 16.06 -25.19 -17.82
CA LYS A 76 17.04 -24.25 -18.36
C LYS A 76 18.39 -24.95 -18.47
N GLU A 77 18.43 -26.02 -19.27
CA GLU A 77 19.67 -26.64 -19.69
C GLU A 77 20.15 -25.94 -20.98
N LYS A 78 21.29 -25.26 -20.80
CA LYS A 78 22.14 -24.49 -21.73
C LYS A 78 21.78 -23.02 -21.94
#